data_AF-E2CN09-F1
#
_entry.id   AF-E2CN09-F1
#
_cell.length_a   1.000
_cell.length_b   1.000
_cell.length_c   1.000
_cell.angle_alpha   90.00
_cell.angle_beta   90.00
_cell.angle_gamma   90.00
#
_symmetry.space_group_name_H-M   'P 1'
#
loop_
_entity.id
_entity.type
_entity.pdbx_description
1 polymer ?
#
loop_
_entity_poly.entity_id
_entity_poly.type
_entity_poly.pdbx_seq_one_letter_code
_entity_poly.pdbx_strand_id
1 'polypeptide(L)'
;MDIQGCKLVQTCSTYPEQYDVFKGKVQIGYLRLRYGEFTAEYPDCDGETVYTAEPEGDGYFMDSERDFYLEKAVCALLSKCEH
;
A
#
# COMPACT_ATOMS: atom_id res chain seq x y z
N MET A 1 -4.60 6.16 8.10
CA MET A 1 -5.32 6.86 7.02
C MET A 1 -6.51 6.00 6.59
N ASP A 2 -7.56 6.58 6.00
CA ASP A 2 -8.71 5.82 5.48
C ASP A 2 -8.89 6.12 3.99
N ILE A 3 -8.97 5.08 3.16
CA ILE A 3 -9.10 5.18 1.70
C ILE A 3 -10.15 4.17 1.26
N GLN A 4 -11.23 4.62 0.62
CA GLN A 4 -12.32 3.77 0.12
C GLN A 4 -12.88 2.80 1.19
N GLY A 5 -12.91 3.21 2.46
CA GLY A 5 -13.35 2.38 3.59
C GLY A 5 -12.34 1.32 4.04
N CYS A 6 -11.11 1.39 3.54
CA CYS A 6 -9.97 0.61 4.00
C CYS A 6 -9.10 1.46 4.92
N LYS A 7 -8.75 0.90 6.07
CA LYS A 7 -7.87 1.52 7.05
C LYS A 7 -6.43 1.14 6.78
N LEU A 8 -5.61 2.13 6.47
CA LEU A 8 -4.16 1.99 6.34
C LEU A 8 -3.52 2.28 7.70
N VAL A 9 -2.89 1.26 8.27
CA VAL A 9 -2.14 1.32 9.53
C VAL A 9 -0.66 1.35 9.18
N GLN A 10 -0.02 2.49 9.42
CA GLN A 10 1.42 2.62 9.21
C GLN A 10 2.16 1.81 10.27
N THR A 11 2.92 0.80 9.84
CA THR A 11 3.70 -0.07 10.73
C THR A 11 5.14 0.44 10.85
N CYS A 12 5.66 1.06 9.80
CA CYS A 12 6.94 1.75 9.81
C CYS A 12 6.88 3.01 8.96
N SER A 13 7.39 4.12 9.49
CA SER A 13 7.45 5.42 8.81
C SER A 13 8.84 5.78 8.28
N THR A 14 9.78 4.84 8.33
CA THR A 14 11.19 5.08 7.98
C THR A 14 11.57 4.30 6.72
N TYR A 15 12.80 3.80 6.61
CA TYR A 15 13.26 3.06 5.44
C TYR A 15 13.32 1.56 5.75
N PRO A 16 12.32 0.75 5.32
CA PRO A 16 11.22 1.05 4.39
C PRO A 16 9.94 1.62 5.03
N GLU A 17 9.16 2.40 4.26
CA GLU A 17 7.84 2.91 4.67
C GLU A 17 6.82 1.80 4.41
N GLN A 18 6.00 1.46 5.43
CA GLN A 18 5.18 0.26 5.45
C GLN A 18 3.78 0.52 6.00
N TYR A 19 2.78 -0.12 5.40
CA TYR A 19 1.39 -0.03 5.82
C TYR A 19 0.69 -1.39 5.76
N ASP A 20 -0.07 -1.73 6.79
CA ASP A 20 -1.09 -2.78 6.71
C ASP A 20 -2.42 -2.17 6.27
N VAL A 21 -3.13 -2.83 5.35
CA VAL A 21 -4.42 -2.38 4.80
C VAL A 21 -5.52 -3.28 5.30
N PHE A 22 -6.51 -2.71 5.99
CA PHE A 22 -7.64 -3.45 6.56
C PHE A 22 -8.97 -3.02 5.97
N LYS A 23 -9.80 -3.99 5.56
CA LYS A 23 -11.23 -3.78 5.25
C LYS A 23 -12.05 -4.29 6.44
N GLY A 24 -12.48 -3.38 7.30
CA GLY A 24 -13.11 -3.72 8.58
C GLY A 24 -12.12 -4.39 9.54
N LYS A 25 -12.27 -5.70 9.78
CA LYS A 25 -11.38 -6.50 10.66
C LYS A 25 -10.42 -7.42 9.90
N VAL A 26 -10.52 -7.46 8.58
CA VAL A 26 -9.74 -8.35 7.72
C VAL A 26 -8.59 -7.57 7.12
N GLN A 27 -7.36 -8.06 7.28
CA GLN A 27 -6.22 -7.55 6.52
C GLN A 27 -6.37 -7.99 5.07
N ILE A 28 -6.36 -7.02 4.17
CA ILE A 28 -6.52 -7.23 2.72
C ILE A 28 -5.32 -6.73 1.94
N GLY A 29 -4.27 -6.25 2.62
CA GLY A 29 -3.02 -5.99 1.94
C GLY A 29 -1.91 -5.50 2.84
N TYR A 30 -0.74 -5.47 2.24
CA TYR A 30 0.48 -4.92 2.82
C TYR A 30 1.16 -4.04 1.77
N LEU A 31 1.47 -2.80 2.14
CA LEU A 31 2.12 -1.81 1.29
C LEU A 31 3.54 -1.58 1.76
N ARG A 32 4.49 -1.51 0.83
CA ARG A 32 5.90 -1.30 1.16
C ARG A 32 6.57 -0.43 0.12
N LEU A 33 7.26 0.62 0.58
CA LEU A 33 8.14 1.45 -0.24
C LEU A 33 9.59 1.23 0.18
N ARG A 34 10.43 0.73 -0.73
CA ARG A 34 11.87 0.53 -0.47
C ARG A 34 12.69 0.85 -1.72
N TYR A 35 13.71 1.69 -1.57
CA TYR A 35 14.62 2.09 -2.65
C TYR A 35 13.90 2.60 -3.91
N GLY A 36 12.83 3.38 -3.73
CA GLY A 36 12.02 3.91 -4.83
C GLY A 36 11.02 2.92 -5.42
N GLU A 37 10.98 1.65 -4.96
CA GLU A 37 9.99 0.67 -5.40
C GLU A 37 8.85 0.59 -4.38
N PHE A 38 7.64 0.89 -4.82
CA PHE A 38 6.41 0.75 -4.06
C PHE A 38 5.64 -0.49 -4.51
N THR A 39 5.31 -1.39 -3.57
CA THR A 39 4.53 -2.60 -3.83
C THR A 39 3.30 -2.67 -2.94
N ALA A 40 2.24 -3.28 -3.46
CA ALA A 40 1.07 -3.72 -2.70
C ALA A 40 0.90 -5.24 -2.87
N GLU A 41 0.88 -5.95 -1.76
CA GLU A 41 0.79 -7.40 -1.68
C GLU A 41 -0.57 -7.80 -1.08
N TYR A 42 -1.21 -8.84 -1.62
CA TYR A 42 -2.48 -9.40 -1.14
C TYR A 42 -2.32 -10.87 -0.70
N PRO A 43 -2.95 -11.29 0.42
CA PRO A 43 -3.72 -10.48 1.37
C PRO A 43 -2.84 -9.81 2.43
N ASP A 44 -1.58 -10.21 2.55
CA ASP A 44 -0.61 -9.72 3.53
C ASP A 44 0.83 -9.79 2.97
N CYS A 45 1.82 -9.58 3.83
CA CYS A 45 3.24 -9.59 3.44
C CYS A 45 3.65 -10.98 2.92
N ASP A 46 4.43 -11.03 1.83
CA ASP A 46 4.76 -12.28 1.10
C ASP A 46 3.57 -12.83 0.27
N GLY A 47 2.50 -12.04 0.14
CA GLY A 47 1.36 -12.32 -0.71
C GLY A 47 1.63 -12.12 -2.21
N GLU A 48 0.56 -12.20 -3.01
CA GLU A 48 0.63 -11.86 -4.43
C GLU A 48 0.77 -10.34 -4.60
N THR A 49 1.78 -9.89 -5.33
CA THR A 49 1.90 -8.49 -5.71
C THR A 49 0.80 -8.11 -6.70
N VAL A 50 -0.15 -7.28 -6.26
CA VAL A 50 -1.28 -6.81 -7.08
C VAL A 50 -1.02 -5.41 -7.66
N TYR A 51 -0.05 -4.69 -7.12
CA TYR A 51 0.34 -3.37 -7.60
C TYR A 51 1.83 -3.11 -7.37
N THR A 52 2.48 -2.52 -8.35
CA THR A 52 3.86 -2.03 -8.26
C THR A 52 3.94 -0.66 -8.92
N ALA A 53 4.71 0.24 -8.31
CA ALA A 53 5.03 1.56 -8.85
C ALA A 53 6.44 1.99 -8.47
N GLU A 54 6.99 2.92 -9.23
CA GLU A 54 8.31 3.53 -8.99
C GLU A 54 8.11 5.04 -8.78
N PRO A 55 7.68 5.49 -7.57
CA PRO A 55 7.57 6.92 -7.25
C PRO A 55 8.90 7.66 -7.44
N GLU A 56 8.83 8.97 -7.71
CA GLU A 56 10.05 9.78 -7.97
C GLU A 56 10.99 9.88 -6.76
N GLY A 57 10.46 9.72 -5.54
CA GLY A 57 11.27 9.81 -4.33
C GLY A 57 12.15 8.58 -4.07
N ASP A 58 13.39 8.82 -3.63
CA ASP A 58 14.41 7.79 -3.36
C ASP A 58 14.14 7.06 -2.02
N GLY A 59 12.99 6.39 -1.94
CA GLY A 59 12.53 5.59 -0.80
C GLY A 59 11.62 6.29 0.21
N TYR A 60 11.10 7.47 -0.12
CA TYR A 60 9.87 8.03 0.46
C TYR A 60 9.02 8.64 -0.66
N PHE A 61 7.71 8.72 -0.47
CA PHE A 61 6.84 9.43 -1.42
C PHE A 61 7.05 10.95 -1.32
N MET A 62 7.09 11.66 -2.44
CA MET A 62 6.83 13.10 -2.41
C MET A 62 5.38 13.32 -1.94
N ASP A 63 5.14 14.36 -1.14
CA ASP A 63 3.84 14.59 -0.50
C ASP A 63 2.69 14.65 -1.51
N SER A 64 2.94 15.21 -2.69
CA SER A 64 2.00 15.29 -3.82
C SER A 64 1.67 13.96 -4.49
N GLU A 65 2.48 12.93 -4.29
CA GLU A 65 2.35 11.64 -4.95
C GLU A 65 1.87 10.52 -4.01
N ARG A 66 2.08 10.70 -2.70
CA ARG A 66 1.76 9.69 -1.68
C ARG A 66 0.30 9.25 -1.79
N ASP A 67 -0.63 10.20 -1.73
CA ASP A 67 -2.06 9.88 -1.78
C ASP A 67 -2.43 9.16 -3.08
N PHE A 68 -1.88 9.61 -4.22
CA PHE A 68 -2.13 8.98 -5.51
C PHE A 68 -1.71 7.51 -5.56
N TYR A 69 -0.50 7.18 -5.09
CA TYR A 69 -0.02 5.80 -5.09
C TYR A 69 -0.74 4.93 -4.06
N LEU A 70 -1.03 5.46 -2.87
CA LEU A 70 -1.81 4.76 -1.85
C LEU A 70 -3.23 4.46 -2.34
N GLU A 71 -3.91 5.40 -3.00
CA GLU A 71 -5.22 5.19 -3.61
C GLU A 71 -5.21 4.10 -4.69
N LYS A 72 -4.20 4.12 -5.57
CA LYS A 72 -4.05 3.09 -6.61
C LYS A 72 -3.83 1.69 -6.03
N ALA A 73 -2.98 1.58 -5.01
CA ALA A 73 -2.73 0.32 -4.33
C ALA A 73 -4.00 -0.23 -3.65
N VAL A 74 -4.74 0.61 -2.92
CA VAL A 74 -5.99 0.20 -2.26
C VAL A 74 -7.03 -0.26 -3.29
N CYS A 75 -7.15 0.43 -4.42
CA CYS A 75 -8.04 0.04 -5.50
C CYS A 75 -7.69 -1.35 -6.07
N ALA A 76 -6.39 -1.65 -6.25
CA ALA A 76 -5.92 -2.96 -6.70
C ALA A 76 -6.24 -4.07 -5.69
N LEU A 77 -5.98 -3.82 -4.40
CA LEU A 77 -6.29 -4.77 -3.31
C LEU A 77 -7.80 -5.05 -3.21
N LEU A 78 -8.64 -4.02 -3.34
CA LEU A 78 -10.09 -4.16 -3.35
C LEU A 78 -10.57 -4.99 -4.54
N SER A 79 -10.08 -4.71 -5.75
CA SER A 79 -10.42 -5.46 -6.95
C SER A 79 -10.08 -6.96 -6.81
N LYS A 80 -8.95 -7.27 -6.16
CA LYS A 80 -8.55 -8.65 -5.85
C LYS A 80 -9.44 -9.30 -4.78
N CYS A 81 -9.79 -8.57 -3.73
CA CYS A 81 -10.63 -9.05 -2.62
C CYS A 81 -12.09 -9.34 -3.05
N GLU A 82 -12.58 -8.72 -4.13
CA GLU A 82 -13.94 -8.91 -4.64
C GLU A 82 -14.09 -10.11 -5.59
N HIS A 83 -13.01 -10.84 -5.89
CA HIS A 83 -13.01 -12.09 -6.66
C HIS A 83 -12.81 -13.31 -5.75
#